data_AF-A0A7S2T993-F1
#
_entry.id   AF-A0A7S2T993-F1
#
_cell.length_a   1.000
_cell.length_b   1.000
_cell.length_c   1.000
_cell.angle_alpha   90.00
_cell.angle_beta   90.00
_cell.angle_gamma   90.00
#
_symmetry.space_group_name_H-M   'P 1'
#
loop_
_entity.id
_entity.type
_entity.pdbx_description
1 polymer ?
#
loop_
_entity_poly.entity_id
_entity_poly.type
_entity_poly.pdbx_seq_one_letter_code
_entity_poly.pdbx_strand_id
1 'polypeptide(L)'
;DESLSTAVQFAVLLRQRGVKVGLPSFPDIQNKPYLDEQSVMHWPVIMLYPESGQVELIEDFAENSAFDAMLDMMFQDDGSDLPWDERGEYTRRGVTLYYSAGAGEPMPQKKLLEWLDGHNVGELERTWRKDDFRKIDPKRTLAEVLTREDCVLPGLPTVYVVAENDFHREKFFNGDF
;
A
#
# COMPACT_ATOMS: atom_id res chain seq x y z
N ASP A 1 -29.31 -3.32 -22.33
CA ASP A 1 -28.62 -3.05 -21.07
C ASP A 1 -27.45 -4.00 -20.92
N GLU A 2 -26.26 -3.55 -21.32
CA GLU A 2 -25.03 -4.26 -20.98
C GLU A 2 -24.49 -3.64 -19.70
N SER A 3 -24.70 -4.33 -18.57
CA SER A 3 -23.99 -4.01 -17.34
C SER A 3 -22.50 -4.17 -17.59
N LEU A 4 -21.71 -3.14 -17.27
CA LEU A 4 -20.24 -3.23 -17.31
C LEU A 4 -19.77 -4.34 -16.37
N SER A 5 -18.72 -5.08 -16.75
CA SER A 5 -18.08 -6.03 -15.83
C SER A 5 -17.51 -5.30 -14.61
N THR A 6 -17.36 -6.02 -13.50
CA THR A 6 -16.77 -5.48 -12.26
C THR A 6 -15.43 -4.80 -12.55
N ALA A 7 -14.49 -5.46 -13.22
CA ALA A 7 -13.19 -4.85 -13.57
C ALA A 7 -13.31 -3.53 -14.35
N VAL A 8 -14.27 -3.42 -15.28
CA VAL A 8 -14.48 -2.17 -16.03
C VAL A 8 -15.02 -1.06 -15.13
N GLN A 9 -15.96 -1.37 -14.23
CA GLN A 9 -16.47 -0.40 -13.26
C GLN A 9 -15.34 0.14 -12.36
N PHE A 10 -14.44 -0.73 -11.91
CA PHE A 10 -13.27 -0.33 -11.12
C PHE A 10 -12.32 0.55 -11.91
N ALA A 11 -11.97 0.16 -13.13
CA ALA A 11 -11.09 0.95 -13.97
C ALA A 11 -11.65 2.36 -14.24
N VAL A 12 -12.99 2.49 -14.36
CA VAL A 12 -13.66 3.80 -14.47
C VAL A 12 -13.52 4.60 -13.16
N LEU A 13 -13.81 4.00 -12.00
CA LEU A 13 -13.72 4.69 -10.70
C LEU A 13 -12.29 5.12 -10.37
N LEU A 14 -11.29 4.27 -10.60
CA LEU A 14 -9.88 4.60 -10.40
C LEU A 14 -9.50 5.85 -11.19
N ARG A 15 -9.92 5.93 -12.45
CA ARG A 15 -9.69 7.11 -13.32
C ARG A 15 -10.42 8.35 -12.82
N GLN A 16 -11.68 8.23 -12.45
CA GLN A 16 -12.47 9.36 -11.91
C GLN A 16 -11.86 9.92 -10.63
N ARG A 17 -11.26 9.06 -9.81
CA ARG A 17 -10.61 9.42 -8.55
C ARG A 17 -9.16 9.88 -8.73
N GLY A 18 -8.57 9.70 -9.92
CA GLY A 18 -7.17 10.04 -10.18
C GLY A 18 -6.16 9.04 -9.59
N VAL A 19 -6.60 7.81 -9.28
CA VAL A 19 -5.73 6.75 -8.79
C VAL A 19 -4.98 6.12 -9.95
N LYS A 20 -3.65 6.07 -9.84
CA LYS A 20 -2.74 5.48 -10.83
C LYS A 20 -2.26 4.12 -10.33
N VAL A 21 -2.48 3.07 -11.10
CA VAL A 21 -2.04 1.70 -10.77
C VAL A 21 -1.03 1.23 -11.80
N GLY A 22 0.21 0.99 -11.35
CA GLY A 22 1.30 0.38 -12.10
C GLY A 22 1.37 -1.14 -11.90
N LEU A 23 2.43 -1.77 -12.41
CA LEU A 23 2.62 -3.22 -12.28
C LEU A 23 2.79 -3.63 -10.81
N PRO A 24 2.34 -4.85 -10.43
CA PRO A 24 2.45 -5.32 -9.06
C PRO A 24 3.91 -5.52 -8.63
N SER A 25 4.28 -5.01 -7.46
CA SER A 25 5.58 -5.30 -6.82
C SER A 25 5.59 -6.61 -6.02
N PHE A 26 4.41 -7.17 -5.75
CA PHE A 26 4.19 -8.47 -5.12
C PHE A 26 3.22 -9.28 -6.00
N PRO A 27 3.68 -9.80 -7.15
CA PRO A 27 2.81 -10.46 -8.13
C PRO A 27 2.15 -11.74 -7.60
N ASP A 28 2.69 -12.34 -6.54
CA ASP A 28 2.13 -13.54 -5.90
C ASP A 28 0.87 -13.25 -5.09
N ILE A 29 0.66 -12.00 -4.64
CA ILE A 29 -0.55 -11.60 -3.90
C ILE A 29 -1.70 -11.40 -4.88
N GLN A 30 -2.64 -12.34 -4.88
CA GLN A 30 -3.76 -12.36 -5.83
C GLN A 30 -4.97 -11.52 -5.40
N ASN A 31 -5.01 -11.02 -4.17
CA ASN A 31 -6.10 -10.15 -3.69
C ASN A 31 -6.29 -8.94 -4.63
N LYS A 32 -7.53 -8.48 -4.75
CA LYS A 32 -7.93 -7.35 -5.59
C LYS A 32 -8.85 -6.43 -4.79
N PRO A 33 -8.85 -5.12 -5.08
CA PRO A 33 -9.81 -4.22 -4.46
C PRO A 33 -11.23 -4.63 -4.82
N TYR A 34 -12.16 -4.40 -3.91
CA TYR A 34 -13.58 -4.58 -4.17
C TYR A 34 -14.38 -3.30 -3.82
N LEU A 35 -15.67 -3.23 -4.15
CA LEU A 35 -16.56 -2.10 -3.89
C LEU A 35 -17.63 -2.58 -2.94
N ASP A 36 -17.90 -1.80 -1.90
CA ASP A 36 -19.06 -2.03 -1.04
C ASP A 36 -20.36 -1.56 -1.71
N GLU A 37 -21.48 -1.75 -1.00
CA GLU A 37 -22.81 -1.32 -1.46
C GLU A 37 -22.93 0.20 -1.64
N GLN A 38 -22.05 0.98 -1.02
CA GLN A 38 -21.98 2.44 -1.11
C GLN A 38 -20.96 2.93 -2.15
N SER A 39 -20.38 2.02 -2.94
CA SER A 39 -19.32 2.30 -3.91
C SER A 39 -18.03 2.86 -3.31
N VAL A 40 -17.77 2.61 -2.02
CA VAL A 40 -16.47 2.81 -1.39
C VAL A 40 -15.57 1.65 -1.82
N MET A 41 -14.34 1.98 -2.21
CA MET A 41 -13.36 0.97 -2.60
C MET A 41 -12.63 0.45 -1.36
N HIS A 42 -12.62 -0.86 -1.21
CA HIS A 42 -11.88 -1.59 -0.19
C HIS A 42 -10.64 -2.19 -0.83
N TRP A 43 -9.47 -1.89 -0.25
CA TRP A 43 -8.18 -2.30 -0.77
C TRP A 43 -7.52 -3.32 0.15
N PRO A 44 -6.96 -4.40 -0.42
CA PRO A 44 -5.88 -5.12 0.22
C PRO A 44 -4.65 -4.19 0.32
N VAL A 45 -4.08 -4.04 1.50
CA VAL A 45 -2.92 -3.18 1.76
C VAL A 45 -1.75 -4.03 2.24
N ILE A 46 -0.63 -3.92 1.54
CA ILE A 46 0.62 -4.59 1.90
C ILE A 46 1.38 -3.72 2.90
N MET A 47 1.72 -4.28 4.05
CA MET A 47 2.62 -3.65 5.01
C MET A 47 3.98 -4.34 4.92
N LEU A 48 5.01 -3.55 4.63
CA LEU A 48 6.39 -4.00 4.60
C LEU A 48 7.12 -3.45 5.82
N TYR A 49 7.83 -4.32 6.53
CA TYR A 49 8.77 -3.97 7.60
C TYR A 49 10.19 -4.21 7.07
N PRO A 50 10.84 -3.20 6.48
CA PRO A 50 12.04 -3.40 5.68
C PRO A 50 13.19 -4.03 6.45
N GLU A 51 13.36 -3.67 7.72
CA GLU A 51 14.48 -4.10 8.57
C GLU A 51 14.40 -5.56 9.00
N SER A 52 13.19 -6.09 9.12
CA SER A 52 12.94 -7.49 9.46
C SER A 52 12.58 -8.35 8.25
N GLY A 53 12.39 -7.71 7.08
CA GLY A 53 11.93 -8.34 5.85
C GLY A 53 10.49 -8.87 5.93
N GLN A 54 9.73 -8.52 6.97
CA GLN A 54 8.37 -9.01 7.16
C GLN A 54 7.41 -8.33 6.19
N VAL A 55 6.44 -9.12 5.72
CA VAL A 55 5.35 -8.67 4.85
C VAL A 55 4.05 -9.12 5.49
N GLU A 56 3.14 -8.18 5.71
CA GLU A 56 1.79 -8.44 6.18
C GLU A 56 0.78 -7.90 5.16
N LEU A 57 -0.42 -8.49 5.15
CA LEU A 57 -1.51 -8.09 4.28
C LEU A 57 -2.72 -7.76 5.14
N ILE A 58 -3.14 -6.50 5.13
CA ILE A 58 -4.48 -6.12 5.55
C ILE A 58 -5.41 -6.43 4.38
N GLU A 59 -6.27 -7.43 4.51
CA GLU A 59 -7.10 -7.89 3.39
C GLU A 59 -8.19 -6.88 2.99
N ASP A 60 -8.63 -6.06 3.94
CA ASP A 60 -9.75 -5.15 3.80
C ASP A 60 -9.48 -3.80 4.48
N PHE A 61 -9.16 -2.79 3.68
CA PHE A 61 -9.01 -1.41 4.13
C PHE A 61 -9.80 -0.44 3.24
N ALA A 62 -10.84 0.18 3.80
CA ALA A 62 -11.65 1.15 3.07
C ALA A 62 -10.83 2.38 2.67
N GLU A 63 -11.01 2.87 1.44
CA GLU A 63 -10.24 4.01 0.92
C GLU A 63 -10.47 5.31 1.70
N ASN A 64 -11.61 5.45 2.38
CA ASN A 64 -11.93 6.59 3.22
C ASN A 64 -11.44 6.46 4.67
N SER A 65 -10.85 5.32 5.05
CA SER A 65 -10.24 5.11 6.36
C SER A 65 -8.91 5.85 6.47
N ALA A 66 -8.67 6.47 7.62
CA ALA A 66 -7.41 7.10 7.95
C ALA A 66 -6.34 6.07 8.32
N PHE A 67 -5.08 6.36 8.02
CA PHE A 67 -3.96 5.52 8.45
C PHE A 67 -3.83 5.43 9.99
N ASP A 68 -4.41 6.37 10.73
CA ASP A 68 -4.49 6.28 12.19
C ASP A 68 -5.29 5.05 12.64
N ALA A 69 -6.37 4.72 11.92
CA ALA A 69 -7.16 3.51 12.16
C ALA A 69 -6.37 2.24 11.79
N MET A 70 -5.50 2.30 10.77
CA MET A 70 -4.56 1.22 10.46
C MET A 70 -3.58 1.02 11.62
N LEU A 71 -3.01 2.11 12.16
CA LEU A 71 -2.08 2.04 13.27
C LEU A 71 -2.75 1.48 14.54
N ASP A 72 -3.98 1.88 14.85
CA ASP A 72 -4.78 1.35 15.97
C ASP A 72 -5.07 -0.15 15.82
N MET A 73 -5.23 -0.63 14.58
CA MET A 73 -5.48 -2.04 14.27
C MET A 73 -4.21 -2.89 14.42
N MET A 74 -3.06 -2.36 14.00
CA MET A 74 -1.84 -3.15 13.80
C MET A 74 -0.86 -3.09 14.98
N PHE A 75 -0.91 -2.04 15.80
CA PHE A 75 0.10 -1.81 16.84
C PHE A 75 -0.53 -1.50 18.18
N GLN A 76 -0.07 -2.19 19.23
CA GLN A 76 -0.35 -1.83 20.61
C GLN A 76 0.70 -0.83 21.14
N ASP A 77 0.38 -0.13 22.24
CA ASP A 77 1.31 0.79 22.89
C ASP A 77 2.51 0.07 23.53
N ASP A 78 2.36 -1.21 23.90
CA ASP A 78 3.41 -2.02 24.53
C ASP A 78 4.21 -2.90 23.54
N GLY A 79 3.84 -2.89 22.25
CA GLY A 79 4.52 -3.65 21.20
C GLY A 79 4.35 -5.17 21.29
N SER A 80 3.41 -5.68 22.10
CA SER A 80 3.35 -7.12 22.42
C SER A 80 2.91 -8.04 21.29
N ASP A 81 2.28 -7.49 20.24
CA ASP A 81 1.55 -8.28 19.24
C ASP A 81 2.42 -8.73 18.05
N LEU A 82 3.69 -8.33 18.01
CA LEU A 82 4.61 -8.63 16.92
C LEU A 82 5.69 -9.62 17.39
N PRO A 83 5.55 -10.94 17.13
CA PRO A 83 6.46 -11.96 17.67
C PRO A 83 7.90 -11.84 17.12
N TRP A 84 8.06 -11.13 15.99
CA TRP A 84 9.35 -10.86 15.36
C TRP A 84 10.01 -9.58 15.90
N ASP A 85 9.30 -8.74 16.67
CA ASP A 85 9.82 -7.50 17.27
C ASP A 85 10.33 -7.75 18.69
N GLU A 86 11.45 -8.47 18.81
CA GLU A 86 12.04 -8.83 20.11
C GLU A 86 12.38 -7.60 20.98
N ARG A 87 12.51 -6.42 20.38
CA ARG A 87 12.90 -5.17 21.05
C ARG A 87 11.71 -4.27 21.38
N GLY A 88 10.49 -4.60 20.92
CA GLY A 88 9.30 -3.78 21.12
C GLY A 88 9.44 -2.39 20.51
N GLU A 89 10.12 -2.27 19.37
CA GLU A 89 10.39 -1.00 18.69
C GLU A 89 9.21 -0.54 17.81
N TYR A 90 8.30 -1.45 17.44
CA TYR A 90 7.11 -1.20 16.63
C TYR A 90 5.87 -1.01 17.50
N THR A 91 5.78 0.15 18.13
CA THR A 91 4.61 0.54 18.93
C THR A 91 3.71 1.48 18.16
N ARG A 92 2.46 1.62 18.62
CA ARG A 92 1.45 2.54 18.06
C ARG A 92 1.95 3.97 17.80
N ARG A 93 2.86 4.46 18.64
CA ARG A 93 3.43 5.81 18.59
C ARG A 93 4.90 5.83 18.17
N GLY A 94 5.51 4.66 18.00
CA GLY A 94 6.92 4.48 17.67
C GLY A 94 7.14 4.01 16.24
N VAL A 95 6.19 4.23 15.34
CA VAL A 95 6.35 3.89 13.92
C VAL A 95 6.06 5.09 13.02
N THR A 96 6.78 5.17 11.91
CA THR A 96 6.48 6.07 10.81
C THR A 96 6.13 5.27 9.57
N LEU A 97 5.04 5.67 8.91
CA LEU A 97 4.58 5.08 7.66
C LEU A 97 5.12 5.85 6.46
N TYR A 98 5.51 5.13 5.42
CA TYR A 98 5.91 5.69 4.13
C TYR A 98 5.21 4.99 2.97
N TYR A 99 5.07 5.68 1.84
CA TYR A 99 4.87 5.06 0.53
C TYR A 99 6.07 5.38 -0.37
N SER A 100 6.26 4.57 -1.43
CA SER A 100 7.23 4.86 -2.48
C SER A 100 6.56 5.64 -3.62
N ALA A 101 7.01 6.88 -3.84
CA ALA A 101 6.60 7.70 -4.98
C ALA A 101 7.32 7.23 -6.25
N GLY A 102 6.66 7.36 -7.40
CA GLY A 102 7.29 7.01 -8.68
C GLY A 102 7.63 5.53 -8.85
N ALA A 103 6.80 4.62 -8.29
CA ALA A 103 6.93 3.17 -8.43
C ALA A 103 6.63 2.66 -9.87
N GLY A 104 7.15 3.34 -10.88
CA GLY A 104 6.95 3.05 -12.30
C GLY A 104 5.78 3.81 -12.92
N GLU A 105 5.39 3.37 -14.11
CA GLU A 105 4.35 3.99 -14.92
C GLU A 105 2.98 3.35 -14.69
N PRO A 106 1.87 4.11 -14.79
CA PRO A 106 0.53 3.54 -14.75
C PRO A 106 0.34 2.50 -15.86
N MET A 107 -0.32 1.38 -15.54
CA MET A 107 -0.64 0.35 -16.51
C MET A 107 -1.54 0.91 -17.62
N PRO A 108 -1.29 0.53 -18.89
CA PRO A 108 -2.26 0.73 -19.95
C PRO A 108 -3.60 0.06 -19.60
N GLN A 109 -4.71 0.60 -20.11
CA GLN A 109 -6.06 0.13 -19.76
C GLN A 109 -6.24 -1.38 -19.87
N LYS A 110 -5.74 -1.98 -20.95
CA LYS A 110 -5.86 -3.42 -21.18
C LYS A 110 -5.23 -4.23 -20.05
N LYS A 111 -4.01 -3.87 -19.64
CA LYS A 111 -3.31 -4.52 -18.52
C LYS A 111 -4.00 -4.29 -17.19
N LEU A 112 -4.53 -3.09 -16.94
CA LEU A 112 -5.29 -2.81 -15.72
C LEU A 112 -6.52 -3.72 -15.60
N LEU A 113 -7.26 -3.91 -16.70
CA LEU A 113 -8.42 -4.81 -16.72
C LEU A 113 -8.00 -6.27 -16.50
N GLU A 114 -6.95 -6.73 -17.20
CA GLU A 114 -6.40 -8.08 -17.01
C GLU A 114 -5.98 -8.33 -15.55
N TRP A 115 -5.32 -7.35 -14.91
CA TRP A 115 -4.94 -7.44 -13.51
C TRP A 115 -6.16 -7.48 -12.58
N LEU A 116 -7.16 -6.62 -12.80
CA LEU A 116 -8.39 -6.62 -12.00
C LEU A 116 -9.17 -7.94 -12.10
N ASP A 117 -9.10 -8.62 -13.25
CA ASP A 117 -9.67 -9.95 -13.46
C ASP A 117 -8.80 -11.09 -12.89
N GLY A 118 -7.66 -10.77 -12.25
CA GLY A 118 -6.78 -11.73 -11.59
C GLY A 118 -5.75 -12.39 -12.51
N HIS A 119 -5.51 -11.84 -13.71
CA HIS A 119 -4.46 -12.34 -14.59
C HIS A 119 -3.07 -11.78 -14.22
N ASN A 120 -2.03 -12.56 -14.52
CA ASN A 120 -0.65 -12.10 -14.42
C ASN A 120 -0.36 -11.08 -15.54
N VAL A 121 0.13 -9.89 -15.16
CA VAL A 121 0.40 -8.78 -16.09
C VAL A 121 1.89 -8.38 -16.16
N GLY A 122 2.75 -9.21 -15.55
CA GLY A 122 4.14 -8.93 -15.22
C GLY A 122 4.28 -8.34 -13.81
N GLU A 123 5.51 -7.95 -13.47
CA GLU A 123 5.87 -7.41 -12.17
C GLU A 123 6.65 -6.10 -12.32
N LEU A 124 6.61 -5.29 -11.26
CA LEU A 124 7.49 -4.14 -11.08
C LEU A 124 8.74 -4.60 -10.33
N GLU A 125 9.91 -4.40 -10.93
CA GLU A 125 11.17 -4.56 -10.20
C GLU A 125 11.24 -3.54 -9.05
N ARG A 126 11.39 -4.06 -7.82
CA ARG A 126 11.53 -3.21 -6.63
C ARG A 126 12.92 -2.61 -6.61
N THR A 127 13.01 -1.30 -6.79
CA THR A 127 14.25 -0.53 -6.61
C THR A 127 14.17 0.25 -5.31
N TRP A 128 15.31 0.36 -4.62
CA TRP A 128 15.40 1.06 -3.36
C TRP A 128 16.08 2.42 -3.55
N ARG A 129 15.29 3.48 -3.62
CA ARG A 129 15.79 4.85 -3.77
C ARG A 129 15.25 5.70 -2.64
N LYS A 130 16.15 6.20 -1.80
CA LYS A 130 15.85 7.09 -0.68
C LYS A 130 14.85 8.19 -1.04
N ASP A 131 15.08 8.84 -2.18
CA ASP A 131 14.34 10.01 -2.63
C ASP A 131 12.94 9.68 -3.14
N ASP A 132 12.58 8.40 -3.28
CA ASP A 132 11.24 7.96 -3.65
C ASP A 132 10.32 7.88 -2.42
N PHE A 133 10.86 7.68 -1.22
CA PHE A 133 10.01 7.51 -0.03
C PHE A 133 9.38 8.82 0.45
N ARG A 134 8.08 8.75 0.73
CA ARG A 134 7.27 9.87 1.20
C ARG A 134 6.56 9.47 2.48
N LYS A 135 6.78 10.24 3.55
CA LYS A 135 6.11 10.04 4.83
C LYS A 135 4.60 10.23 4.67
N ILE A 136 3.84 9.30 5.24
CA ILE A 136 2.37 9.38 5.34
C ILE A 136 2.03 10.11 6.64
N ASP A 137 1.15 11.10 6.56
CA ASP A 137 0.49 11.67 7.74
C ASP A 137 -0.64 10.72 8.16
N PRO A 138 -0.59 10.12 9.37
CA PRO A 138 -1.59 9.15 9.81
C PRO A 138 -3.04 9.67 9.77
N LYS A 139 -3.24 10.98 9.84
CA LYS A 139 -4.58 11.59 9.79
C LYS A 139 -5.19 11.57 8.39
N ARG A 140 -4.41 11.28 7.35
CA ARG A 140 -4.89 11.19 5.98
C ARG A 140 -5.56 9.87 5.72
N THR A 141 -6.53 9.87 4.81
CA THR A 141 -7.15 8.64 4.32
C THR A 141 -6.27 7.94 3.31
N LEU A 142 -6.54 6.65 3.08
CA LEU A 142 -5.90 5.92 1.99
C LEU A 142 -6.12 6.64 0.65
N ALA A 143 -7.37 7.02 0.33
CA ALA A 143 -7.71 7.75 -0.88
C ALA A 143 -6.91 9.06 -1.04
N GLU A 144 -6.71 9.83 0.03
CA GLU A 144 -5.90 11.05 -0.02
C GLU A 144 -4.44 10.78 -0.39
N VAL A 145 -3.88 9.62 -0.01
CA VAL A 145 -2.52 9.21 -0.41
C VAL A 145 -2.50 8.67 -1.84
N LEU A 146 -3.46 7.80 -2.21
CA LEU A 146 -3.53 7.16 -3.52
C LEU A 146 -3.73 8.14 -4.68
N THR A 147 -4.34 9.29 -4.39
CA THR A 147 -4.66 10.32 -5.38
C THR A 147 -3.57 11.39 -5.53
N ARG A 148 -2.45 11.26 -4.82
CA ARG A 148 -1.31 12.19 -4.95
C ARG A 148 -0.68 12.10 -6.34
N GLU A 149 -0.24 13.24 -6.85
CA GLU A 149 0.36 13.35 -8.19
C GLU A 149 1.62 12.47 -8.34
N ASP A 150 2.37 12.25 -7.27
CA ASP A 150 3.59 11.43 -7.25
C ASP A 150 3.34 9.94 -6.92
N CYS A 151 2.10 9.56 -6.60
CA CYS A 151 1.74 8.19 -6.23
C CYS A 151 1.36 7.37 -7.47
N VAL A 152 2.09 6.28 -7.74
CA VAL A 152 1.64 5.21 -8.64
C VAL A 152 1.67 3.93 -7.83
N LEU A 153 0.51 3.29 -7.68
CA LEU A 153 0.39 2.07 -6.90
C LEU A 153 1.14 0.92 -7.58
N PRO A 154 2.04 0.21 -6.89
CA PRO A 154 2.71 -0.95 -7.45
C PRO A 154 1.78 -2.18 -7.36
N GLY A 155 0.65 -2.14 -8.07
CA GLY A 155 -0.47 -3.07 -8.00
C GLY A 155 -1.40 -2.78 -6.82
N LEU A 156 -0.95 -3.10 -5.61
CA LEU A 156 -1.68 -2.83 -4.36
C LEU A 156 -1.03 -1.65 -3.61
N PRO A 157 -1.78 -0.95 -2.74
CA PRO A 157 -1.18 -0.04 -1.76
C PRO A 157 -0.12 -0.77 -0.94
N THR A 158 1.12 -0.27 -1.02
CA THR A 158 2.25 -0.77 -0.24
C THR A 158 2.70 0.31 0.72
N VAL A 159 2.62 0.00 2.01
CA VAL A 159 2.99 0.86 3.12
C VAL A 159 4.27 0.31 3.75
N TYR A 160 5.30 1.13 3.82
CA TYR A 160 6.54 0.83 4.50
C TYR A 160 6.43 1.31 5.94
N VAL A 161 6.58 0.40 6.89
CA VAL A 161 6.52 0.68 8.32
C VAL A 161 7.94 0.67 8.86
N VAL A 162 8.34 1.78 9.46
CA VAL A 162 9.69 1.96 9.99
C VAL A 162 9.58 2.38 11.45
N ALA A 163 10.18 1.62 12.36
CA ALA A 163 10.24 2.02 13.77
C ALA A 163 11.03 3.34 13.94
N GLU A 164 10.56 4.20 14.83
CA GLU A 164 11.04 5.57 15.02
C GLU A 164 12.31 5.58 15.89
N ASN A 165 13.40 5.07 15.32
CA ASN A 165 14.75 5.22 15.85
C ASN A 165 15.76 5.52 14.74
N ASP A 166 16.89 6.13 15.10
CA ASP A 166 17.88 6.57 14.11
C ASP A 166 18.47 5.40 13.32
N PHE A 167 18.63 4.23 13.95
CA PHE A 167 19.21 3.05 13.33
C PHE A 167 18.34 2.49 12.20
N HIS A 168 17.05 2.28 12.46
CA HIS A 168 16.08 1.82 11.47
C HIS A 168 15.86 2.86 10.38
N ARG A 169 15.73 4.14 10.74
CA ARG A 169 15.59 5.21 9.75
C ARG A 169 16.80 5.30 8.81
N GLU A 170 18.02 5.14 9.33
CA GLU A 170 19.23 5.15 8.52
C GLU A 170 19.30 3.95 7.57
N LYS A 171 19.11 2.74 8.10
CA LYS A 171 19.04 1.50 7.29
C LYS A 171 17.97 1.59 6.21
N PHE A 172 16.77 2.04 6.59
CA PHE A 172 15.66 2.26 5.69
C PHE A 172 16.06 3.15 4.53
N PHE A 173 16.66 4.31 4.77
CA PHE A 173 17.00 5.21 3.67
C PHE A 173 18.24 4.79 2.87
N ASN A 174 19.15 4.00 3.43
CA ASN A 174 20.31 3.48 2.72
C ASN A 174 19.99 2.23 1.90
N GLY A 175 18.90 1.53 2.21
CA GLY A 175 18.61 0.21 1.63
C GLY A 175 19.44 -0.91 2.25
N ASP A 176 19.91 -0.72 3.49
CA ASP A 176 20.80 -1.64 4.19
C ASP A 176 19.99 -2.65 5.02
N PHE A 177 19.45 -3.67 4.34
CA PHE A 177 18.63 -4.74 4.95
C PHE A 177 19.33 -6.09 4.90
#